data_AF-A0A950L0E5-F1
#
_entry.id   AF-A0A950L0E5-F1
#
_cell.length_a   1.000
_cell.length_b   1.000
_cell.length_c   1.000
_cell.angle_alpha   90.00
_cell.angle_beta   90.00
_cell.angle_gamma   90.00
#
_symmetry.space_group_name_H-M   'P 1'
#
loop_
_entity.id
_entity.type
_entity.pdbx_description
1 polymer ?
#
loop_
_entity_poly.entity_id
_entity_poly.type
_entity_poly.pdbx_seq_one_letter_code
_entity_poly.pdbx_strand_id
1 'polypeptide(L)'
;MDPVAEIALWTGLFIGMHFLLSSGPVRTRLVALIGVQPFRGIYSLVAIGTFIPMVVAFGHNKHAGAMLWNLRSAPAARGLTWLLMFAAVILLVAGLINPNPAAIAAPS
;
A
#
# COMPACT_ATOMS: atom_id res chain seq x y z
N MET A 1 -14.50 10.79 -16.47
CA MET A 1 -13.59 11.27 -15.41
C MET A 1 -12.20 11.36 -15.99
N ASP A 2 -11.43 12.37 -15.65
CA ASP A 2 -10.02 12.47 -16.04
C ASP A 2 -9.25 11.24 -15.50
N PRO A 3 -8.46 10.51 -16.32
CA PRO A 3 -7.76 9.31 -15.88
C PRO A 3 -6.86 9.52 -14.66
N VAL A 4 -6.24 10.70 -14.55
CA VAL A 4 -5.40 11.04 -13.39
C VAL A 4 -6.26 11.19 -12.14
N ALA A 5 -7.37 11.91 -12.22
CA ALA A 5 -8.32 12.06 -11.12
C ALA A 5 -8.91 10.70 -10.67
N GLU A 6 -9.24 9.81 -11.60
CA GLU A 6 -9.77 8.48 -11.30
C GLU A 6 -8.73 7.61 -10.55
N ILE A 7 -7.50 7.52 -11.07
CA ILE A 7 -6.44 6.76 -10.42
C ILE A 7 -6.10 7.37 -9.06
N ALA A 8 -6.02 8.71 -8.96
CA ALA A 8 -5.73 9.39 -7.70
C ALA A 8 -6.82 9.13 -6.64
N LEU A 9 -8.09 9.12 -7.04
CA LEU A 9 -9.21 8.81 -6.15
C LEU A 9 -9.11 7.39 -5.59
N TRP A 10 -9.01 6.38 -6.47
CA TRP A 10 -8.93 4.99 -6.03
C TRP A 10 -7.67 4.69 -5.22
N THR A 11 -6.55 5.30 -5.59
CA THR A 11 -5.29 5.20 -4.83
C THR A 11 -5.44 5.81 -3.43
N GLY A 12 -6.02 7.01 -3.32
CA GLY A 12 -6.26 7.66 -2.04
C GLY A 12 -7.23 6.88 -1.15
N LEU A 13 -8.31 6.34 -1.72
CA LEU A 13 -9.25 5.49 -1.00
C LEU A 13 -8.59 4.20 -0.51
N PHE A 14 -7.83 3.52 -1.36
CA PHE A 14 -7.12 2.30 -0.97
C PHE A 14 -6.11 2.57 0.15
N ILE A 15 -5.21 3.53 -0.04
CA ILE A 15 -4.20 3.91 0.96
C ILE A 15 -4.89 4.31 2.28
N GLY A 16 -5.86 5.22 2.21
CA GLY A 16 -6.56 5.73 3.40
C GLY A 16 -7.25 4.62 4.18
N MET A 17 -8.04 3.78 3.51
CA MET A 17 -8.77 2.70 4.17
C MET A 17 -7.84 1.58 4.67
N HIS A 18 -6.79 1.25 3.90
CA HIS A 18 -5.82 0.24 4.29
C HIS A 18 -5.06 0.64 5.56
N PHE A 19 -4.55 1.87 5.63
CA PHE A 19 -3.85 2.36 6.82
C PHE A 19 -4.79 2.55 8.01
N LEU A 20 -5.99 3.11 7.78
CA LEU A 20 -6.97 3.32 8.83
C LEU A 20 -7.36 2.00 9.50
N LEU A 21 -7.73 0.99 8.71
CA LEU A 21 -8.16 -0.31 9.23
C LEU A 21 -7.00 -1.15 9.76
N SER A 22 -5.77 -0.96 9.24
CA SER A 22 -4.57 -1.62 9.77
C SER A 22 -4.05 -0.97 11.05
N SER A 23 -4.49 0.25 11.38
CA SER A 23 -4.06 0.91 12.60
C SER A 23 -4.51 0.12 13.84
N GLY A 24 -3.57 -0.12 14.76
CA GLY A 24 -3.81 -0.89 15.98
C GLY A 24 -5.05 -0.43 16.77
N PRO A 25 -5.24 0.88 17.03
CA PRO A 25 -6.40 1.37 17.77
C PRO A 25 -7.73 1.10 17.08
N VAL A 26 -7.83 1.32 15.77
CA VAL A 26 -9.08 1.11 15.00
C VAL A 26 -9.40 -0.38 14.91
N ARG A 27 -8.40 -1.19 14.56
CA ARG A 27 -8.53 -2.64 14.51
C ARG A 27 -9.00 -3.21 15.84
N THR A 28 -8.35 -2.84 16.95
CA THR A 28 -8.70 -3.36 18.29
C THR A 28 -10.13 -2.99 18.67
N ARG A 29 -10.56 -1.74 18.42
CA ARG A 29 -11.93 -1.30 18.68
C ARG A 29 -12.95 -2.07 17.84
N LEU A 30 -12.71 -2.21 16.54
CA LEU A 30 -13.62 -2.92 15.64
C LEU A 30 -13.69 -4.41 15.99
N VAL A 31 -12.55 -5.07 16.22
CA VAL A 31 -12.51 -6.48 16.63
C VAL A 31 -13.22 -6.69 17.96
N ALA A 32 -13.15 -5.76 18.91
CA ALA A 32 -13.88 -5.85 20.17
C ALA A 32 -15.41 -5.75 19.98
N LEU A 33 -15.87 -5.02 18.95
CA LEU A 33 -17.29 -4.83 18.65
C LEU A 33 -17.90 -5.98 17.82
N ILE A 34 -17.19 -6.43 16.79
CA ILE A 34 -17.73 -7.37 15.79
C ILE A 34 -16.98 -8.70 15.71
N GLY A 35 -15.91 -8.88 16.48
CA GLY A 35 -15.07 -10.07 16.45
C GLY A 35 -14.05 -10.08 15.31
N VAL A 36 -13.10 -11.02 15.40
CA VAL A 36 -11.95 -11.13 14.48
C VAL A 36 -12.38 -11.48 13.06
N GLN A 37 -13.26 -12.48 12.91
CA GLN A 37 -13.63 -13.01 11.59
C GLN A 37 -14.49 -12.02 10.77
N PRO A 38 -15.51 -11.37 11.34
CA PRO A 38 -16.25 -10.32 10.63
C PRO A 38 -15.36 -9.12 10.26
N PHE A 39 -14.46 -8.69 11.16
CA PHE A 39 -13.48 -7.65 10.83
C PHE A 39 -12.61 -8.03 9.64
N ARG A 40 -12.09 -9.27 9.59
CA ARG A 40 -11.28 -9.75 8.45
C ARG A 40 -12.07 -9.71 7.15
N GLY A 41 -13.33 -10.14 7.15
CA GLY A 41 -14.21 -10.07 5.99
C GLY A 41 -14.38 -8.63 5.48
N ILE A 42 -14.75 -7.71 6.37
CA ILE A 42 -14.93 -6.29 6.04
C ILE A 42 -13.63 -5.68 5.51
N TYR A 43 -12.52 -5.91 6.21
CA TYR A 43 -11.20 -5.44 5.81
C TYR A 43 -10.86 -5.91 4.39
N SER A 44 -11.01 -7.21 4.11
CA SER A 44 -10.73 -7.77 2.80
C SER A 44 -11.64 -7.20 1.71
N LEU A 45 -12.93 -7.04 1.99
CA LEU A 45 -13.89 -6.46 1.04
C LEU A 45 -13.56 -5.00 0.72
N VAL A 46 -13.24 -4.19 1.72
CA VAL A 46 -12.84 -2.78 1.54
C VAL A 46 -11.53 -2.68 0.76
N ALA A 47 -10.54 -3.51 1.12
CA ALA A 47 -9.26 -3.54 0.43
C ALA A 47 -9.44 -3.94 -1.04
N ILE A 48 -10.17 -5.02 -1.32
CA ILE A 48 -10.42 -5.49 -2.69
C ILE A 48 -11.26 -4.47 -3.47
N GLY A 49 -12.31 -3.92 -2.86
CA GLY A 49 -13.22 -2.96 -3.49
C GLY A 49 -12.56 -1.63 -3.84
N THR A 50 -11.45 -1.27 -3.20
CA THR A 50 -10.66 -0.07 -3.54
C THR A 50 -9.44 -0.39 -4.41
N PHE A 51 -8.83 -1.57 -4.21
CA PHE A 51 -7.64 -2.00 -4.96
C PHE A 51 -7.96 -2.45 -6.38
N ILE A 52 -9.02 -3.23 -6.61
CA ILE A 52 -9.36 -3.71 -7.97
C ILE A 52 -9.63 -2.54 -8.92
N PRO A 53 -10.49 -1.57 -8.59
CA PRO A 53 -10.73 -0.43 -9.47
C PRO A 53 -9.47 0.38 -9.74
N MET A 54 -8.60 0.55 -8.73
CA MET A 54 -7.28 1.19 -8.90
C MET A 54 -6.43 0.47 -9.96
N VAL A 55 -6.34 -0.86 -9.88
CA VAL A 55 -5.57 -1.68 -10.84
C VAL A 55 -6.18 -1.62 -12.23
N VAL A 56 -7.51 -1.67 -12.34
CA VAL A 56 -8.22 -1.58 -13.64
C VAL A 56 -8.01 -0.20 -14.27
N ALA A 57 -8.20 0.87 -13.50
CA ALA A 57 -8.00 2.25 -13.96
C ALA A 57 -6.55 2.48 -14.43
N PHE A 58 -5.57 1.99 -13.67
CA PHE A 58 -4.18 1.99 -14.10
C PHE A 58 -3.99 1.14 -15.37
N GLY A 59 -4.51 -0.08 -15.41
CA GLY A 59 -4.34 -1.01 -16.54
C GLY A 59 -4.82 -0.43 -17.87
N HIS A 60 -5.96 0.25 -17.88
CA HIS A 60 -6.50 0.93 -19.06
C HIS A 60 -5.67 2.15 -19.48
N ASN A 61 -4.96 2.79 -18.55
CA ASN A 61 -4.26 4.06 -18.78
C ASN A 61 -2.73 3.98 -18.61
N LYS A 62 -2.15 2.78 -18.44
CA LYS A 62 -0.74 2.57 -18.06
C LYS A 62 0.30 3.09 -19.06
N HIS A 63 -0.14 3.39 -20.28
CA HIS A 63 0.68 3.96 -21.34
C HIS A 63 0.27 5.40 -21.70
N ALA A 64 -0.67 5.97 -20.95
CA ALA A 64 -1.06 7.36 -21.10
C ALA A 64 -0.09 8.25 -20.31
N GLY A 65 0.52 9.22 -20.99
CA GLY A 65 1.39 10.22 -20.37
C GLY A 65 2.86 9.81 -20.24
N ALA A 66 3.60 10.58 -19.44
CA ALA A 66 5.03 10.38 -19.25
C ALA A 66 5.31 9.15 -18.38
N MET A 67 6.25 8.30 -18.81
CA MET A 67 6.72 7.16 -18.02
C MET A 67 7.53 7.66 -16.82
N LEU A 68 6.90 7.76 -15.65
CA LEU A 68 7.53 8.27 -14.42
C LEU A 68 8.73 7.42 -13.96
N TRP A 69 8.80 6.16 -14.37
CA TRP A 69 9.94 5.27 -14.12
C TRP A 69 11.11 5.48 -15.10
N ASN A 70 10.95 6.27 -16.16
CA ASN A 70 12.02 6.62 -17.08
C ASN A 70 12.76 7.88 -16.59
N LEU A 71 13.68 7.70 -15.64
CA LEU A 71 14.46 8.79 -15.06
C LEU A 71 15.72 9.16 -15.86
N ARG A 72 15.83 8.76 -17.14
CA ARG A 72 17.04 9.04 -17.94
C ARG A 72 17.34 10.52 -18.07
N SER A 73 16.30 11.34 -18.19
CA SER A 73 16.40 12.80 -18.30
C SER A 73 16.42 13.53 -16.95
N ALA A 74 16.35 12.83 -15.82
CA ALA A 74 16.26 13.42 -14.48
C ALA A 74 17.35 12.84 -13.54
N PRO A 75 18.62 13.28 -13.65
CA PRO A 75 19.75 12.70 -12.91
C PRO A 75 19.59 12.76 -11.39
N ALA A 76 19.05 13.86 -10.86
CA ALA A 76 18.83 14.05 -9.42
C ALA A 76 17.79 13.06 -8.88
N ALA A 77 16.64 12.94 -9.56
CA ALA A 77 15.60 12.00 -9.19
C ALA A 77 16.11 10.55 -9.29
N ARG A 78 16.90 10.23 -10.32
CA ARG A 78 17.56 8.92 -10.44
C ARG A 78 18.48 8.62 -9.25
N GLY A 79 19.32 9.59 -8.85
CA GLY A 79 20.20 9.46 -7.69
C GLY A 79 19.43 9.22 -6.39
N LEU A 80 18.35 9.98 -6.18
CA LEU A 80 17.46 9.80 -5.02
C LEU A 80 16.82 8.40 -5.02
N THR A 81 16.32 7.91 -6.16
CA THR A 81 15.77 6.55 -6.27
C THR A 81 16.79 5.49 -5.88
N TRP A 82 18.04 5.60 -6.33
CA TRP A 82 19.10 4.66 -5.93
C TRP A 82 19.38 4.69 -4.43
N LEU A 83 19.45 5.87 -3.82
CA LEU A 83 19.65 6.02 -2.38
C LEU A 83 18.50 5.39 -1.59
N LEU A 84 17.25 5.64 -2.00
CA LEU A 84 16.06 5.07 -1.37
C LEU A 84 16.00 3.55 -1.52
N MET A 85 16.35 3.01 -2.69
CA MET A 85 16.43 1.56 -2.90
C MET A 85 17.50 0.91 -2.05
N PHE A 86 18.68 1.55 -1.90
CA PHE A 86 19.73 1.07 -1.02
C PHE A 86 19.25 0.99 0.44
N ALA A 87 18.59 2.05 0.93
CA ALA A 87 17.97 2.05 2.25
C ALA A 87 16.90 0.95 2.39
N ALA A 88 16.05 0.77 1.37
CA ALA A 88 15.00 -0.26 1.37
C ALA A 88 15.59 -1.68 1.46
N VAL A 89 16.70 -1.97 0.76
CA VAL A 89 17.39 -3.27 0.85
C VAL A 89 17.97 -3.50 2.24
N ILE A 90 18.59 -2.47 2.85
CA ILE A 90 19.08 -2.57 4.23
C ILE A 90 17.92 -2.88 5.19
N LEU A 91 16.81 -2.16 5.08
CA LEU A 91 15.62 -2.37 5.92
C LEU A 91 14.99 -3.75 5.69
N LEU A 92 14.96 -4.22 4.45
CA LEU A 92 14.47 -5.56 4.11
C LEU A 92 15.33 -6.63 4.78
N VAL A 93 16.66 -6.55 4.63
CA VAL A 93 17.59 -7.49 5.27
C VAL A 93 17.47 -7.42 6.79
N ALA A 94 17.41 -6.21 7.35
CA ALA A 94 17.18 -6.02 8.79
C ALA A 94 15.86 -6.66 9.24
N GLY A 95 14.78 -6.54 8.46
CA GLY A 95 13.48 -7.16 8.78
C GLY A 95 13.44 -8.68 8.65
N LEU A 96 14.38 -9.28 7.89
CA LEU A 96 14.53 -10.73 7.79
C LEU A 96 15.38 -11.31 8.93
N ILE A 97 16.36 -10.56 9.42
CA ILE A 97 17.28 -10.99 10.49
C ILE A 97 16.72 -10.65 11.87
N ASN A 98 15.96 -9.56 12.00
CA ASN A 98 15.29 -9.20 13.24
C ASN A 98 13.88 -9.81 13.26
N PRO A 99 13.48 -10.50 14.35
CA PRO A 99 12.12 -10.99 14.51
C PRO A 99 11.12 -9.84 14.40
N ASN A 100 10.19 -9.94 13.45
CA ASN A 100 9.12 -8.96 13.29
C ASN A 100 8.09 -9.14 14.43
N PRO A 101 7.85 -8.14 15.30
CA PRO A 101 6.85 -8.23 16.37
C PRO A 101 5.42 -8.41 15.83
N ALA A 102 5.19 -8.09 14.55
CA ALA A 102 3.92 -8.25 13.85
C ALA A 102 3.86 -9.50 12.95
N ALA A 103 4.89 -10.36 12.97
CA ALA A 103 4.80 -11.66 12.30
C ALA A 103 3.70 -12.49 12.94
N ILE A 104 2.94 -13.23 12.13
CA ILE A 104 1.81 -14.08 12.56
C ILE A 104 2.22 -15.15 13.59
N ALA A 105 3.52 -15.41 13.74
CA ALA A 105 4.11 -16.32 14.72
C ALA A 105 4.63 -15.64 16.01
N ALA A 106 4.44 -14.32 16.18
CA ALA A 106 4.82 -13.66 17.41
C ALA A 106 3.93 -14.17 18.57
N PRO A 107 4.52 -14.67 19.67
CA PRO A 107 3.74 -15.14 20.80
C PRO A 107 2.91 -13.99 21.37
N SER A 108 1.61 -14.24 21.50
CA SER A 108 0.64 -13.38 22.19
C SER A 108 0.89 -13.33 23.68
#